data_AF-A0A482W9P9-F1
#
_entry.id   AF-A0A482W9P9-F1
#
_cell.length_a   1.000
_cell.length_b   1.000
_cell.length_c   1.000
_cell.angle_alpha   90.00
_cell.angle_beta   90.00
_cell.angle_gamma   90.00
#
_symmetry.space_group_name_H-M   'P 1'
#
loop_
_entity.id
_entity.type
_entity.pdbx_description
1 polymer ?
#
loop_
_entity_poly.entity_id
_entity_poly.type
_entity_poly.pdbx_seq_one_letter_code
_entity_poly.pdbx_strand_id
1 'polypeptide(L)'
;KLGVENNSHVITSKVKMWKDLLWKIKVKICYFIHELINEIAYLFIYYGEILLILTLRVSTAYNNLLSIDNKFVTRLLQILSSNRAELCCHKLIDCLLETYKLYDNNDDDNSSDNSSFEIYRALTKHMSPPDPLELSNKSKMLTVDNGSNNETFLSIEELISYEEKNVLDLLDIILKVAPAMLGNDGIKKSKTTGDTKISRKAREKVLDYYEQILWGEVGNFLEHIILWWASSPLSARSPHSSQHLREWITQFIPTAEIPPMVLSALTNLADALGVHVALTSWDQHFRLALVASKSTFNLETGKLFCNVLQDLVMLCNQCEVTPDWIMGAPLEELPLVEQIPVLHRLDHSIHTTRLWAASETKKIANNWNVDVFFMITHSDIVNCLSQLNSLRFTDHTTEIEKGGLGVHVQETPNECVKGLASICRTISLANLQMIFPENSYWRRIASQLPDKPSSYVDKYLDRILTPVLVATDDHIISNMILQIMCESWLDHIYINKIKFSQYGACQLLCDFGYIETWLMNCSVMSQTMRKKMMKNEVLRRCEGVGRLLLRCPGEQIKMIDKSKRIKAANSPTSEKNELMPAEMYVPNQEQWLELRAIKKKNLFASSLCCGKF
;
A
#
# COMPACT_ATOMS: atom_id res chain seq x y z
N LYS A 1 -32.01 86.91 -0.24
CA LYS A 1 -32.17 85.66 0.56
C LYS A 1 -31.62 84.41 -0.16
N LEU A 2 -31.77 84.26 -1.48
CA LEU A 2 -31.26 83.12 -2.26
C LEU A 2 -29.72 82.96 -2.37
N GLY A 3 -28.92 84.00 -2.11
CA GLY A 3 -27.45 83.93 -2.16
C GLY A 3 -26.77 83.37 -0.89
N VAL A 4 -27.50 83.27 0.22
CA VAL A 4 -26.94 82.85 1.53
C VAL A 4 -27.08 81.33 1.73
N GLU A 5 -28.11 80.71 1.16
CA GLU A 5 -28.34 79.25 1.24
C GLU A 5 -27.35 78.44 0.38
N ASN A 6 -26.95 78.95 -0.79
CA ASN A 6 -25.94 78.26 -1.63
C ASN A 6 -24.55 78.22 -0.99
N ASN A 7 -24.18 79.24 -0.21
CA ASN A 7 -22.89 79.24 0.48
C ASN A 7 -22.85 78.25 1.66
N SER A 8 -23.97 78.04 2.37
CA SER A 8 -24.00 77.06 3.47
C SER A 8 -23.84 75.62 2.96
N HIS A 9 -24.42 75.30 1.80
CA HIS A 9 -24.34 73.98 1.20
C HIS A 9 -22.92 73.65 0.69
N VAL A 10 -22.23 74.65 0.13
CA VAL A 10 -20.82 74.52 -0.30
C VAL A 10 -19.88 74.38 0.89
N ILE A 11 -20.10 75.14 1.97
CA ILE A 11 -19.31 75.02 3.21
C ILE A 11 -19.51 73.64 3.84
N THR A 12 -20.76 73.15 3.91
CA THR A 12 -21.07 71.83 4.49
C THR A 12 -20.44 70.68 3.68
N SER A 13 -20.47 70.78 2.35
CA SER A 13 -19.81 69.82 1.45
C SER A 13 -18.29 69.81 1.62
N LYS A 14 -17.66 70.99 1.69
CA LYS A 14 -16.22 71.12 1.95
C LYS A 14 -15.84 70.56 3.32
N VAL A 15 -16.61 70.85 4.37
CA VAL A 15 -16.38 70.31 5.72
C VAL A 15 -16.47 68.77 5.72
N LYS A 16 -17.44 68.19 5.01
CA LYS A 16 -17.55 66.73 4.87
C LYS A 16 -16.34 66.14 4.14
N MET A 17 -15.93 66.74 3.03
CA MET A 17 -14.74 66.32 2.28
C MET A 17 -13.46 66.37 3.13
N TRP A 18 -13.27 67.44 3.92
CA TRP A 18 -12.14 67.56 4.83
C TRP A 18 -12.20 66.54 5.97
N LYS A 19 -13.39 66.27 6.53
CA LYS A 19 -13.58 65.20 7.53
C LYS A 19 -13.20 63.83 6.97
N ASP A 20 -13.64 63.50 5.75
CA ASP A 20 -13.31 62.23 5.10
C ASP A 20 -11.81 62.11 4.81
N LEU A 21 -11.17 63.19 4.36
CA LEU A 21 -9.73 63.22 4.10
C LEU A 21 -8.93 63.07 5.40
N LEU A 22 -9.28 63.82 6.45
CA LEU A 22 -8.64 63.73 7.76
C LEU A 22 -8.84 62.34 8.38
N TRP A 23 -10.01 61.73 8.22
CA TRP A 23 -10.27 60.37 8.67
C TRP A 23 -9.39 59.35 7.93
N LYS A 24 -9.27 59.44 6.59
CA LYS A 24 -8.36 58.58 5.81
C LYS A 24 -6.90 58.74 6.22
N ILE A 25 -6.45 59.98 6.45
CA ILE A 25 -5.09 60.26 6.94
C ILE A 25 -4.88 59.66 8.33
N LYS A 26 -5.84 59.85 9.25
CA LYS A 26 -5.81 59.26 10.59
C LYS A 26 -5.66 57.74 10.49
N VAL A 27 -6.50 57.07 9.70
CA VAL A 27 -6.45 55.61 9.53
C VAL A 27 -5.10 55.15 8.97
N LYS A 28 -4.56 55.82 7.94
CA LYS A 28 -3.23 55.49 7.39
C LYS A 28 -2.10 55.64 8.40
N ILE A 29 -2.10 56.73 9.17
CA ILE A 29 -1.13 56.94 10.25
C ILE A 29 -1.26 55.84 11.31
N CYS A 30 -2.49 55.41 11.62
CA CYS A 30 -2.72 54.36 12.60
C CYS A 30 -2.24 52.98 12.14
N TYR A 31 -2.38 52.66 10.85
CA TYR A 31 -1.79 51.46 10.28
C TYR A 31 -0.25 51.52 10.30
N PHE A 32 0.33 52.64 9.89
CA PHE A 32 1.78 52.83 9.89
C PHE A 32 2.37 52.72 11.30
N ILE A 33 1.74 53.34 12.31
CA ILE A 33 2.20 53.21 13.70
C ILE A 33 2.06 51.78 14.20
N HIS A 34 0.98 51.06 13.84
CA HIS A 34 0.81 49.67 14.22
C HIS A 34 1.90 48.77 13.60
N GLU A 35 2.21 48.94 12.33
CA GLU A 35 3.29 48.25 11.62
C GLU A 35 4.64 48.55 12.27
N LEU A 36 4.92 49.83 12.55
CA LEU A 36 6.13 50.24 13.26
C LEU A 36 6.25 49.61 14.65
N ILE A 37 5.16 49.57 15.43
CA ILE A 37 5.14 48.91 16.74
C ILE A 37 5.48 47.41 16.59
N ASN A 38 4.94 46.74 15.57
CA ASN A 38 5.22 45.33 15.33
C ASN A 38 6.69 45.09 14.95
N GLU A 39 7.27 45.92 14.07
CA GLU A 39 8.68 45.83 13.70
C GLU A 39 9.61 46.07 14.89
N ILE A 40 9.33 47.11 15.69
CA ILE A 40 10.13 47.40 16.90
C ILE A 40 9.95 46.29 17.95
N ALA A 41 8.78 45.67 18.04
CA ALA A 41 8.57 44.53 18.93
C ALA A 41 9.51 43.36 18.59
N TYR A 42 9.75 43.02 17.32
CA TYR A 42 10.75 41.99 16.99
C TYR A 42 12.17 42.35 17.48
N LEU A 43 12.50 43.64 17.52
CA LEU A 43 13.80 44.11 17.98
C LEU A 43 13.99 43.97 19.50
N PHE A 44 12.93 43.89 20.32
CA PHE A 44 13.10 43.78 21.77
C PHE A 44 13.89 42.51 22.15
N ILE A 45 13.78 41.46 21.36
CA ILE A 45 14.42 40.16 21.62
C ILE A 45 15.93 40.28 21.51
N TYR A 46 16.43 41.09 20.58
CA TYR A 46 17.86 41.26 20.33
C TYR A 46 18.50 42.35 21.18
N TYR A 47 17.75 43.40 21.50
CA TYR A 47 18.29 44.60 22.16
C TYR A 47 17.78 44.79 23.60
N GLY A 48 17.00 43.83 24.11
CA GLY A 48 16.63 43.71 25.50
C GLY A 48 15.59 44.73 26.01
N GLU A 49 15.61 44.94 27.31
CA GLU A 49 14.58 45.66 28.07
C GLU A 49 14.33 47.09 27.58
N ILE A 50 15.34 47.80 27.10
CA ILE A 50 15.20 49.20 26.65
C ILE A 50 14.23 49.32 25.47
N LEU A 51 14.36 48.43 24.48
CA LEU A 51 13.51 48.42 23.30
C LEU A 51 12.11 47.87 23.60
N LEU A 52 12.00 46.96 24.57
CA LEU A 52 10.71 46.55 25.13
C LEU A 52 9.98 47.74 25.79
N ILE A 53 10.65 48.49 26.66
CA ILE A 53 10.07 49.68 27.33
C ILE A 53 9.59 50.70 26.30
N LEU A 54 10.41 50.97 25.28
CA LEU A 54 10.06 51.89 24.19
C LEU A 54 8.79 51.41 23.46
N THR A 55 8.77 50.13 23.06
CA THR A 55 7.64 49.52 22.37
C THR A 55 6.37 49.59 23.21
N LEU A 56 6.44 49.28 24.51
CA LEU A 56 5.30 49.36 25.43
C LEU A 56 4.78 50.79 25.58
N ARG A 57 5.67 51.79 25.66
CA ARG A 57 5.27 53.21 25.75
C ARG A 57 4.60 53.70 24.48
N VAL A 58 5.16 53.38 23.31
CA VAL A 58 4.57 53.75 22.02
C VAL A 58 3.23 53.05 21.83
N SER A 59 3.13 51.76 22.18
CA SER A 59 1.88 51.00 22.10
C SER A 59 0.80 51.52 23.07
N THR A 60 1.19 51.93 24.28
CA THR A 60 0.26 52.58 25.22
C THR A 60 -0.25 53.91 24.68
N ALA A 61 0.64 54.74 24.11
CA ALA A 61 0.25 56.00 23.48
C ALA A 61 -0.69 55.77 22.29
N TYR A 62 -0.43 54.74 21.48
CA TYR A 62 -1.28 54.32 20.37
C TYR A 62 -2.67 53.87 20.83
N ASN A 63 -2.75 53.01 21.84
CA ASN A 63 -4.03 52.52 22.39
C ASN A 63 -4.86 53.68 22.96
N ASN A 64 -4.22 54.61 23.67
CA ASN A 64 -4.87 55.81 24.19
C ASN A 64 -5.42 56.73 23.08
N LEU A 65 -4.73 56.81 21.93
CA LEU A 65 -5.17 57.62 20.79
C LEU A 65 -6.40 57.06 20.08
N LEU A 66 -6.59 55.74 20.14
CA LEU A 66 -7.63 55.03 19.37
C LEU A 66 -8.73 54.40 20.22
N SER A 67 -8.59 54.41 21.55
CA SER A 67 -9.52 53.73 22.47
C SER A 67 -9.72 52.25 22.12
N ILE A 68 -8.67 51.57 21.65
CA ILE A 68 -8.69 50.16 21.26
C ILE A 68 -8.34 49.29 22.48
N ASP A 69 -8.96 48.10 22.57
CA ASP A 69 -8.66 47.10 23.59
C ASP A 69 -7.19 46.65 23.59
N ASN A 70 -6.66 46.40 24.79
CA ASN A 70 -5.25 46.13 25.08
C ASN A 70 -4.73 44.74 24.63
N LYS A 71 -4.87 44.39 23.34
CA LYS A 71 -4.41 43.09 22.78
C LYS A 71 -2.91 43.03 22.44
N PHE A 72 -2.11 43.98 22.91
CA PHE A 72 -0.68 44.03 22.59
C PHE A 72 0.13 42.94 23.30
N VAL A 73 -0.26 42.58 24.54
CA VAL A 73 0.44 41.57 25.35
C VAL A 73 0.39 40.20 24.68
N THR A 74 -0.76 39.78 24.14
CA THR A 74 -0.88 38.52 23.40
C THR A 74 0.02 38.48 22.18
N ARG A 75 0.16 39.61 21.46
CA ARG A 75 1.06 39.70 20.30
C ARG A 75 2.53 39.61 20.71
N LEU A 76 2.89 40.25 21.82
CA LEU A 76 4.25 40.18 22.37
C LEU A 76 4.62 38.74 22.76
N LEU A 77 3.68 38.01 23.38
CA LEU A 77 3.86 36.60 23.73
C LEU A 77 4.02 35.71 22.49
N GLN A 78 3.26 35.95 21.42
CA GLN A 78 3.44 35.25 20.14
C GLN A 78 4.83 35.51 19.53
N ILE A 79 5.29 36.76 19.53
CA ILE A 79 6.62 37.11 19.03
C ILE A 79 7.70 36.44 19.88
N LEU A 80 7.55 36.46 21.20
CA LEU A 80 8.47 35.79 22.12
C LEU A 80 8.49 34.29 21.86
N SER A 81 7.32 33.63 21.83
CA SER A 81 7.22 32.18 21.63
C SER A 81 7.87 31.75 20.32
N SER A 82 7.60 32.43 19.20
CA SER A 82 8.20 32.09 17.90
C SER A 82 9.72 32.22 17.88
N ASN A 83 10.28 33.21 18.59
CA ASN A 83 11.74 33.37 18.67
C ASN A 83 12.41 32.42 19.67
N ARG A 84 11.67 31.96 20.70
CA ARG A 84 12.18 31.01 21.69
C ARG A 84 12.02 29.57 21.24
N ALA A 85 11.10 29.28 20.32
CA ALA A 85 10.74 27.93 19.90
C ALA A 85 11.94 27.09 19.42
N GLU A 86 12.81 27.63 18.55
CA GLU A 86 14.00 26.91 18.07
C GLU A 86 14.96 26.55 19.22
N LEU A 87 15.24 27.51 20.11
CA LEU A 87 16.10 27.26 21.27
C LEU A 87 15.48 26.24 22.23
N CYS A 88 14.19 26.37 22.53
CA CYS A 88 13.47 25.43 23.38
C CYS A 88 13.41 24.03 22.75
N CYS A 89 13.32 23.95 21.42
CA CYS A 89 13.42 22.70 20.70
C CYS A 89 14.78 22.03 20.91
N HIS A 90 15.88 22.76 20.73
CA HIS A 90 17.21 22.21 21.00
C HIS A 90 17.35 21.71 22.44
N LYS A 91 16.92 22.51 23.42
CA LYS A 91 16.95 22.11 24.84
C LYS A 91 16.05 20.90 25.13
N LEU A 92 14.90 20.79 24.48
CA LEU A 92 14.04 19.62 24.61
C LEU A 92 14.73 18.36 24.09
N ILE A 93 15.42 18.44 22.95
CA ILE A 93 16.23 17.31 22.44
C ILE A 93 17.32 16.93 23.45
N ASP A 94 17.97 17.90 24.09
CA ASP A 94 18.97 17.65 25.13
C ASP A 94 18.36 16.92 26.35
N CYS A 95 17.15 17.29 26.77
CA CYS A 95 16.43 16.58 27.83
C CYS A 95 16.06 15.14 27.41
N LEU A 96 15.59 14.95 26.18
CA LEU A 96 15.26 13.63 25.63
C LEU A 96 16.50 12.72 25.56
N LEU A 97 17.64 13.28 25.17
CA LEU A 97 18.93 12.59 25.17
C LEU A 97 19.32 12.06 26.53
N GLU A 98 19.26 12.91 27.55
CA GLU A 98 19.70 12.55 28.88
C GLU A 98 18.77 11.48 29.47
N THR A 99 17.47 11.62 29.20
CA THR A 99 16.46 10.61 29.53
C THR A 99 16.73 9.28 28.82
N TYR A 100 17.10 9.32 27.54
CA TYR A 100 17.47 8.14 26.77
C TYR A 100 18.70 7.42 27.33
N LYS A 101 19.75 8.16 27.71
CA LYS A 101 20.94 7.58 28.36
C LYS A 101 20.60 6.88 29.68
N LEU A 102 19.67 7.42 30.46
CA LEU A 102 19.24 6.79 31.71
C LEU A 102 18.44 5.51 31.45
N TYR A 103 17.65 5.49 30.37
CA TYR A 103 16.91 4.31 29.93
C TYR A 103 17.87 3.17 29.52
N ASP A 104 18.85 3.46 28.64
CA ASP A 104 19.83 2.48 28.13
C ASP A 104 20.76 1.91 29.23
N ASN A 105 20.99 2.66 30.31
CA ASN A 105 21.80 2.18 31.46
C ASN A 105 21.03 1.25 32.42
N ASN A 106 19.71 1.16 32.32
CA ASN A 106 18.88 0.32 33.21
C ASN A 106 18.50 -1.02 32.57
N ASP A 107 18.57 -1.14 31.24
CA ASP A 107 18.36 -2.39 30.52
C ASP A 107 19.69 -3.18 30.43
N ASP A 108 19.96 -3.99 31.47
CA ASP A 108 21.09 -4.92 31.58
C ASP A 108 21.02 -6.12 30.58
N ASP A 109 20.33 -5.97 29.45
CA ASP A 109 20.20 -7.02 28.44
C ASP A 109 21.19 -6.80 27.28
N ASN A 110 22.12 -7.74 27.20
CA ASN A 110 23.26 -7.87 26.30
C ASN A 110 22.84 -8.16 24.83
N SER A 111 21.85 -7.44 24.30
CA SER A 111 21.52 -7.43 22.87
C SER A 111 22.25 -6.28 22.20
N SER A 112 23.34 -6.57 21.49
CA SER A 112 24.06 -5.58 20.69
C SER A 112 23.29 -5.21 19.42
N ASP A 113 22.08 -4.69 19.57
CA ASP A 113 21.37 -4.10 18.44
C ASP A 113 21.92 -2.69 18.22
N ASN A 114 22.31 -2.39 16.98
CA ASN A 114 22.75 -1.04 16.56
C ASN A 114 21.67 0.04 16.77
N SER A 115 20.48 -0.34 17.24
CA SER A 115 19.30 0.48 17.43
C SER A 115 19.51 1.56 18.49
N SER A 116 20.13 1.22 19.63
CA SER A 116 20.38 2.22 20.69
C SER A 116 21.39 3.29 20.28
N PHE A 117 22.42 2.85 19.55
CA PHE A 117 23.40 3.73 18.95
C PHE A 117 22.77 4.68 17.91
N GLU A 118 21.78 4.24 17.15
CA GLU A 118 21.10 5.07 16.14
C GLU A 118 20.25 6.18 16.79
N ILE A 119 19.51 5.90 17.88
CA ILE A 119 18.79 6.95 18.63
C ILE A 119 19.77 7.92 19.25
N TYR A 120 20.78 7.41 19.98
CA TYR A 120 21.79 8.25 20.60
C TYR A 120 22.46 9.16 19.55
N ARG A 121 22.79 8.62 18.37
CA ARG A 121 23.38 9.37 17.26
C ARG A 121 22.42 10.36 16.61
N ALA A 122 21.14 10.04 16.50
CA ALA A 122 20.12 10.95 15.98
C ALA A 122 19.97 12.16 16.90
N LEU A 123 19.87 11.86 18.19
CA LEU A 123 19.63 12.85 19.21
C LEU A 123 20.91 13.60 19.63
N THR A 124 22.15 13.15 19.43
CA THR A 124 23.37 13.90 19.85
C THR A 124 24.00 14.74 18.76
N LYS A 125 23.72 14.48 17.48
CA LYS A 125 24.44 15.11 16.36
C LYS A 125 23.89 16.46 15.92
N HIS A 126 22.78 16.93 16.48
CA HIS A 126 22.39 18.34 16.38
C HIS A 126 23.29 19.25 17.22
N MET A 127 24.06 18.68 18.17
CA MET A 127 24.96 19.43 19.06
C MET A 127 26.37 19.65 18.50
N SER A 128 26.74 18.96 17.42
CA SER A 128 28.09 19.07 16.83
C SER A 128 28.08 20.06 15.66
N PRO A 129 28.98 21.06 15.62
CA PRO A 129 29.13 21.89 14.42
C PRO A 129 29.47 21.01 13.21
N PRO A 130 29.08 21.42 11.99
CA PRO A 130 29.35 20.65 10.79
C PRO A 130 30.84 20.32 10.68
N ASP A 131 31.13 19.05 10.38
CA ASP A 131 32.48 18.49 10.34
C ASP A 131 33.39 19.36 9.43
N PRO A 132 34.56 19.85 9.91
CA PRO A 132 35.42 20.75 9.13
C PRO A 132 35.97 20.17 7.82
N LEU A 133 35.78 18.87 7.56
CA LEU A 133 36.36 18.17 6.43
C LEU A 133 35.59 18.34 5.09
N GLU A 134 34.41 18.95 5.07
CA GLU A 134 33.66 19.23 3.82
C GLU A 134 33.68 20.71 3.36
N LEU A 135 34.33 21.61 4.11
CA LEU A 135 34.37 23.05 3.80
C LEU A 135 35.73 23.55 3.31
N SER A 136 36.41 22.81 2.43
CA SER A 136 37.41 23.44 1.55
C SER A 136 36.70 24.04 0.33
N ASN A 137 36.03 25.17 0.53
CA ASN A 137 35.82 26.25 -0.47
C ASN A 137 34.68 27.19 -0.04
N LYS A 138 34.96 28.10 0.90
CA LYS A 138 34.74 29.55 0.73
C LYS A 138 35.10 30.27 2.03
N SER A 139 36.09 31.14 1.88
CA SER A 139 36.66 31.96 2.94
C SER A 139 35.83 33.23 3.21
N LYS A 140 35.75 33.55 4.51
CA LYS A 140 35.78 34.88 5.16
C LYS A 140 34.49 35.69 5.35
N MET A 141 34.46 36.30 6.55
CA MET A 141 33.55 37.30 7.15
C MET A 141 32.32 36.69 7.87
N LEU A 142 32.01 36.97 9.14
CA LEU A 142 32.52 37.89 10.17
C LEU A 142 32.20 37.28 11.56
N THR A 143 33.15 37.38 12.48
CA THR A 143 32.98 37.08 13.90
C THR A 143 32.11 38.14 14.57
N VAL A 144 30.98 37.73 15.15
CA VAL A 144 30.32 38.46 16.24
C VAL A 144 30.25 37.49 17.42
N ASP A 145 31.13 37.77 18.37
CA ASP A 145 31.16 37.20 19.70
C ASP A 145 30.03 37.87 20.51
N ASN A 146 29.12 37.09 21.09
CA ASN A 146 28.38 37.45 22.32
C ASN A 146 27.44 36.31 22.79
N GLY A 147 27.87 35.60 23.85
CA GLY A 147 27.01 35.28 24.99
C GLY A 147 25.97 34.15 24.87
N SER A 148 26.39 32.90 24.64
CA SER A 148 25.56 31.74 24.99
C SER A 148 25.98 31.17 26.35
N ASN A 149 25.24 31.51 27.40
CA ASN A 149 25.21 30.69 28.61
C ASN A 149 24.66 29.32 28.21
N ASN A 150 25.54 28.32 28.04
CA ASN A 150 25.16 26.92 27.90
C ASN A 150 24.64 26.41 29.25
N GLU A 151 23.40 26.75 29.57
CA GLU A 151 22.66 26.10 30.65
C GLU A 151 22.09 24.79 30.11
N THR A 152 22.70 23.67 30.49
CA THR A 152 22.20 22.31 30.22
C THR A 152 21.10 21.99 31.23
N PHE A 153 19.91 21.63 30.75
CA PHE A 153 18.76 21.25 31.58
C PHE A 153 18.78 19.75 31.82
N LEU A 154 18.50 19.30 33.05
CA LEU A 154 18.50 17.87 33.41
C LEU A 154 17.10 17.26 33.28
N SER A 155 16.04 18.08 33.26
CA SER A 155 14.65 17.63 33.15
C SER A 155 13.79 18.57 32.30
N ILE A 156 12.66 18.07 31.80
CA ILE A 156 11.69 18.86 31.02
C ILE A 156 11.04 19.92 31.92
N GLU A 157 10.84 19.62 33.21
CA GLU A 157 10.25 20.52 34.20
C GLU A 157 11.14 21.76 34.46
N GLU A 158 12.46 21.59 34.49
CA GLU A 158 13.40 22.70 34.64
C GLU A 158 13.35 23.64 33.43
N LEU A 159 13.23 23.10 32.22
CA LEU A 159 13.09 23.88 30.99
C LEU A 159 11.81 24.72 31.00
N ILE A 160 10.69 24.11 31.39
CA ILE A 160 9.40 24.80 31.52
C ILE A 160 9.51 25.92 32.56
N SER A 161 10.00 25.59 33.77
CA SER A 161 10.11 26.56 34.87
C SER A 161 11.00 27.76 34.50
N TYR A 162 12.04 27.53 33.71
CA TYR A 162 12.90 28.58 33.17
C TYR A 162 12.16 29.51 32.20
N GLU A 163 11.35 28.96 31.29
CA GLU A 163 10.56 29.75 30.35
C GLU A 163 9.42 30.51 31.05
N GLU A 164 8.73 29.88 32.00
CA GLU A 164 7.72 30.56 32.83
C GLU A 164 8.32 31.79 33.53
N LYS A 165 9.53 31.63 34.09
CA LYS A 165 10.24 32.74 34.75
C LYS A 165 10.51 33.89 33.79
N ASN A 166 10.96 33.62 32.56
CA ASN A 166 11.20 34.67 31.55
C ASN A 166 9.91 35.45 31.23
N VAL A 167 8.77 34.77 31.14
CA VAL A 167 7.46 35.41 30.91
C VAL A 167 7.02 36.22 32.14
N LEU A 168 7.25 35.71 33.35
CA LEU A 168 6.92 36.43 34.58
C LEU A 168 7.77 37.71 34.73
N ASP A 169 9.06 37.67 34.40
CA ASP A 169 9.94 38.83 34.40
C ASP A 169 9.47 39.88 33.36
N LEU A 170 9.06 39.42 32.18
CA LEU A 170 8.45 40.26 31.15
C LEU A 170 7.16 40.94 31.64
N LEU A 171 6.30 40.18 32.30
CA LEU A 171 5.06 40.69 32.88
C LEU A 171 5.30 41.73 33.97
N ASP A 172 6.34 41.55 34.79
CA ASP A 172 6.71 42.53 35.83
C ASP A 172 7.24 43.84 35.21
N ILE A 173 7.92 43.79 34.05
CA ILE A 173 8.28 44.99 33.28
C ILE A 173 7.02 45.68 32.74
N ILE A 174 6.08 44.92 32.16
CA ILE A 174 4.80 45.45 31.66
C ILE A 174 4.02 46.14 32.79
N LEU A 175 3.97 45.54 33.98
CA LEU A 175 3.31 46.11 35.15
C LEU A 175 3.92 47.47 35.55
N LYS A 176 5.25 47.60 35.48
CA LYS A 176 5.96 48.84 35.81
C LYS A 176 5.77 49.94 34.76
N VAL A 177 5.73 49.59 33.49
CA VAL A 177 5.80 50.55 32.36
C VAL A 177 4.42 50.89 31.82
N ALA A 178 3.55 49.89 31.67
CA ALA A 178 2.27 49.99 30.99
C ALA A 178 1.18 49.16 31.71
N PRO A 179 0.88 49.41 32.99
CA PRO A 179 -0.04 48.59 33.79
C PRO A 179 -1.45 48.50 33.18
N ALA A 180 -1.91 49.55 32.49
CA ALA A 180 -3.20 49.55 31.82
C ALA A 180 -3.37 48.38 30.82
N MET A 181 -2.27 47.89 30.22
CA MET A 181 -2.28 46.80 29.25
C MET A 181 -2.68 45.45 29.83
N LEU A 182 -2.53 45.25 31.15
CA LEU A 182 -2.91 44.02 31.83
C LEU A 182 -4.42 43.96 32.15
N GLY A 183 -5.15 45.07 31.90
CA GLY A 183 -6.57 45.19 32.20
C GLY A 183 -6.86 45.37 33.70
N ASN A 184 -8.08 45.82 34.01
CA ASN A 184 -8.48 46.15 35.39
C ASN A 184 -8.52 44.92 36.31
N ASP A 185 -8.81 43.73 35.77
CA ASP A 185 -8.84 42.46 36.51
C ASP A 185 -7.45 41.78 36.60
N GLY A 186 -6.49 42.24 35.80
CA GLY A 186 -5.12 41.73 35.78
C GLY A 186 -4.25 42.24 36.92
N ILE A 187 -4.64 43.35 37.56
CA ILE A 187 -3.85 44.00 38.60
C ILE A 187 -4.59 43.97 39.94
N LYS A 188 -3.91 43.52 40.99
CA LYS A 188 -4.36 43.63 42.39
C LYS A 188 -3.50 44.66 43.13
N LYS A 189 -4.14 45.61 43.78
CA LYS A 189 -3.47 46.52 44.72
C LYS A 189 -3.36 45.85 46.10
N SER A 190 -2.16 45.82 46.65
CA SER A 190 -1.91 45.34 48.02
C SER A 190 -2.62 46.25 49.02
N LYS A 191 -3.44 45.67 49.90
CA LYS A 191 -4.18 46.43 50.94
C LYS A 191 -3.26 47.01 52.02
N THR A 192 -2.04 46.49 52.16
CA THR A 192 -1.11 46.83 53.26
C THR A 192 0.08 47.68 52.81
N THR A 193 0.55 47.55 51.57
CA THR A 193 1.74 48.27 51.07
C THR A 193 1.45 49.26 49.93
N GLY A 194 0.25 49.26 49.37
CA GLY A 194 -0.09 50.10 48.20
C GLY A 194 0.50 49.61 46.87
N ASP A 195 1.43 48.65 46.91
CA ASP A 195 2.05 48.06 45.73
C ASP A 195 1.04 47.37 44.83
N THR A 196 1.13 47.66 43.54
CA THR A 196 0.42 46.93 42.48
C THR A 196 1.16 45.62 42.19
N LYS A 197 0.44 44.50 42.22
CA LYS A 197 0.91 43.18 41.81
C LYS A 197 -0.02 42.60 40.76
N ILE A 198 0.49 41.72 39.92
CA ILE A 198 -0.33 40.98 38.95
C ILE A 198 -1.19 39.97 39.70
N SER A 199 -2.46 39.84 39.32
CA SER A 199 -3.37 38.87 39.93
C SER A 199 -2.94 37.45 39.56
N ARG A 200 -3.03 36.51 40.52
CA ARG A 200 -2.69 35.09 40.30
C ARG A 200 -3.39 34.50 39.07
N LYS A 201 -4.70 34.75 38.93
CA LYS A 201 -5.52 34.30 37.79
C LYS A 201 -5.04 34.87 36.44
N ALA A 202 -4.50 36.08 36.42
CA ALA A 202 -3.94 36.67 35.21
C ALA A 202 -2.57 36.08 34.86
N ARG A 203 -1.75 35.75 35.87
CA ARG A 203 -0.48 35.04 35.66
C ARG A 203 -0.71 33.66 35.05
N GLU A 204 -1.59 32.85 35.67
CA GLU A 204 -1.96 31.52 35.17
C GLU A 204 -2.44 31.58 33.71
N LYS A 205 -3.38 32.46 33.39
CA LYS A 205 -3.87 32.62 32.00
C LYS A 205 -2.82 33.03 30.97
N VAL A 206 -1.84 33.86 31.37
CA VAL A 206 -0.78 34.30 30.47
C VAL A 206 0.21 33.16 30.22
N LEU A 207 0.57 32.41 31.27
CA LEU A 207 1.43 31.25 31.17
C LEU A 207 0.77 30.17 30.31
N ASP A 208 -0.48 29.79 30.60
CA ASP A 208 -1.24 28.80 29.80
C ASP A 208 -1.24 29.18 28.31
N TYR A 209 -1.51 30.45 27.98
CA TYR A 209 -1.52 30.95 26.60
C TYR A 209 -0.14 30.92 25.94
N TYR A 210 0.90 31.33 26.68
CA TYR A 210 2.27 31.34 26.17
C TYR A 210 2.78 29.91 25.92
N GLU A 211 2.58 29.01 26.88
CA GLU A 211 3.00 27.61 26.80
C GLU A 211 2.30 26.90 25.64
N GLN A 212 0.99 27.12 25.46
CA GLN A 212 0.25 26.53 24.35
C GLN A 212 0.84 26.94 22.98
N ILE A 213 1.24 28.20 22.82
CA ILE A 213 1.82 28.67 21.56
C ILE A 213 3.27 28.22 21.42
N LEU A 214 4.08 28.36 22.47
CA LEU A 214 5.49 27.98 22.47
C LEU A 214 5.63 26.50 22.13
N TRP A 215 4.94 25.62 22.85
CA TRP A 215 5.09 24.17 22.65
C TRP A 215 4.47 23.68 21.34
N GLY A 216 3.43 24.37 20.84
CA GLY A 216 2.94 24.15 19.48
C GLY A 216 4.00 24.46 18.42
N GLU A 217 4.68 25.61 18.52
CA GLU A 217 5.78 25.97 17.62
C GLU A 217 7.00 25.05 17.79
N VAL A 218 7.34 24.67 19.04
CA VAL A 218 8.42 23.70 19.31
C VAL A 218 8.13 22.37 18.59
N GLY A 219 6.90 21.86 18.62
CA GLY A 219 6.52 20.65 17.87
C GLY A 219 6.83 20.75 16.38
N ASN A 220 6.52 21.90 15.75
CA ASN A 220 6.83 22.14 14.33
C ASN A 220 8.34 22.15 14.07
N PHE A 221 9.13 22.82 14.92
CA PHE A 221 10.59 22.85 14.77
C PHE A 221 11.25 21.50 15.06
N LEU A 222 10.68 20.71 15.97
CA LEU A 222 11.24 19.44 16.43
C LEU A 222 11.32 18.41 15.31
N GLU A 223 10.23 18.26 14.55
CA GLU A 223 10.25 17.49 13.31
C GLU A 223 11.34 18.03 12.37
N HIS A 224 11.35 19.35 12.13
CA HIS A 224 12.25 19.95 11.15
C HIS A 224 13.73 19.74 11.46
N ILE A 225 14.11 19.91 12.72
CA ILE A 225 15.48 19.76 13.20
C ILE A 225 15.93 18.31 13.11
N ILE A 226 15.11 17.37 13.59
CA ILE A 226 15.45 15.95 13.65
C ILE A 226 15.49 15.33 12.25
N LEU A 227 14.47 15.60 11.42
CA LEU A 227 14.36 15.00 10.11
C LEU A 227 15.22 15.69 9.05
N TRP A 228 15.47 17.00 9.13
CA TRP A 228 16.01 17.74 7.97
C TRP A 228 17.22 18.64 8.25
N TRP A 229 17.32 19.30 9.41
CA TRP A 229 18.34 20.34 9.62
C TRP A 229 19.59 19.90 10.39
N ALA A 230 19.57 18.75 11.06
CA ALA A 230 20.78 18.23 11.70
C ALA A 230 21.92 18.01 10.69
N SER A 231 23.16 18.07 11.15
CA SER A 231 24.37 17.80 10.33
C SER A 231 24.35 16.44 9.61
N SER A 232 23.63 15.47 10.19
CA SER A 232 23.32 14.18 9.58
C SER A 232 21.85 13.87 9.85
N PRO A 233 20.94 14.43 9.02
CA PRO A 233 19.50 14.39 9.28
C PRO A 233 18.95 12.98 9.15
N LEU A 234 17.90 12.64 9.93
CA LEU A 234 17.31 11.30 9.88
C LEU A 234 16.75 10.96 8.49
N SER A 235 16.27 11.96 7.74
CA SER A 235 15.79 11.76 6.37
C SER A 235 16.83 11.28 5.37
N ALA A 236 18.12 11.48 5.66
CA ALA A 236 19.22 10.99 4.83
C ALA A 236 19.68 9.57 5.22
N ARG A 237 19.08 8.97 6.26
CA ARG A 237 19.42 7.63 6.77
C ARG A 237 18.41 6.58 6.30
N SER A 238 18.60 5.35 6.76
CA SER A 238 17.61 4.30 6.55
C SER A 238 16.30 4.65 7.27
N PRO A 239 15.12 4.34 6.70
CA PRO A 239 13.83 4.52 7.37
C PRO A 239 13.77 3.87 8.76
N HIS A 240 14.54 2.80 8.96
CA HIS A 240 14.63 2.10 10.25
C HIS A 240 15.10 2.99 11.40
N SER A 241 16.02 3.94 11.16
CA SER A 241 16.49 4.87 12.20
C SER A 241 15.34 5.77 12.70
N SER A 242 14.50 6.26 11.79
CA SER A 242 13.33 7.09 12.12
C SER A 242 12.23 6.27 12.80
N GLN A 243 12.01 5.03 12.36
CA GLN A 243 11.06 4.11 12.99
C GLN A 243 11.46 3.78 14.41
N HIS A 244 12.75 3.54 14.66
CA HIS A 244 13.24 3.22 16.01
C HIS A 244 13.06 4.39 16.98
N LEU A 245 13.36 5.63 16.53
CA LEU A 245 13.10 6.82 17.34
C LEU A 245 11.61 6.99 17.65
N ARG A 246 10.74 6.76 16.66
CA ARG A 246 9.27 6.78 16.85
C ARG A 246 8.83 5.75 17.89
N GLU A 247 9.26 4.50 17.76
CA GLU A 247 8.92 3.42 18.69
C GLU A 247 9.35 3.75 20.11
N TRP A 248 10.56 4.30 20.28
CA TRP A 248 11.02 4.77 21.59
C TRP A 248 10.13 5.88 22.14
N ILE A 249 9.80 6.91 21.36
CA ILE A 249 8.90 8.01 21.81
C ILE A 249 7.53 7.46 22.21
N THR A 250 6.96 6.56 21.42
CA THR A 250 5.65 5.94 21.69
C THR A 250 5.65 5.07 22.96
N GLN A 251 6.78 4.43 23.29
CA GLN A 251 6.94 3.68 24.54
C GLN A 251 7.26 4.58 25.74
N PHE A 252 7.97 5.69 25.50
CA PHE A 252 8.36 6.66 26.51
C PHE A 252 7.17 7.47 27.03
N ILE A 253 6.30 7.95 26.13
CA ILE A 253 5.15 8.81 26.49
C ILE A 253 4.27 8.22 27.60
N PRO A 254 3.83 6.95 27.56
CA PRO A 254 2.97 6.38 28.61
C PRO A 254 3.67 6.11 29.94
N THR A 255 5.01 6.04 29.93
CA THR A 255 5.80 5.65 31.11
C THR A 255 6.43 6.84 31.84
N ALA A 256 6.48 8.01 31.21
CA ALA A 256 7.05 9.22 31.77
C ALA A 256 5.96 10.21 32.25
N GLU A 257 6.25 10.95 33.32
CA GLU A 257 5.40 12.05 33.80
C GLU A 257 5.60 13.29 32.91
N ILE A 258 5.10 13.26 31.67
CA ILE A 258 5.29 14.35 30.71
C ILE A 258 4.21 15.44 30.90
N PRO A 259 4.59 16.72 31.04
CA PRO A 259 3.64 17.82 31.08
C PRO A 259 2.73 17.86 29.83
N PRO A 260 1.40 18.06 29.97
CA PRO A 260 0.45 17.96 28.86
C PRO A 260 0.75 18.86 27.65
N MET A 261 1.37 20.01 27.88
CA MET A 261 1.78 20.93 26.81
C MET A 261 2.96 20.42 25.98
N VAL A 262 3.89 19.68 26.58
CA VAL A 262 5.04 19.06 25.88
C VAL A 262 4.60 17.75 25.21
N LEU A 263 3.64 17.04 25.80
CA LEU A 263 3.06 15.82 25.25
C LEU A 263 2.63 16.02 23.79
N SER A 264 1.91 17.11 23.49
CA SER A 264 1.49 17.41 22.10
C SER A 264 2.67 17.56 21.14
N ALA A 265 3.79 18.15 21.57
CA ALA A 265 4.97 18.30 20.72
C ALA A 265 5.66 16.96 20.44
N LEU A 266 5.72 16.06 21.43
CA LEU A 266 6.31 14.73 21.28
C LEU A 266 5.41 13.79 20.46
N THR A 267 4.09 13.86 20.64
CA THR A 267 3.13 13.15 19.79
C THR A 267 3.26 13.62 18.34
N ASN A 268 3.27 14.93 18.08
CA ASN A 268 3.45 15.47 16.74
C ASN A 268 4.77 14.99 16.08
N LEU A 269 5.87 14.89 16.86
CA LEU A 269 7.12 14.33 16.36
C LEU A 269 6.98 12.84 16.01
N ALA A 270 6.36 12.03 16.88
CA ALA A 270 6.14 10.61 16.62
C ALA A 270 5.30 10.40 15.35
N ASP A 271 4.27 11.21 15.16
CA ASP A 271 3.39 11.17 14.01
C ASP A 271 4.16 11.54 12.73
N ALA A 272 4.94 12.62 12.76
CA ALA A 272 5.76 13.05 11.64
C ALA A 272 6.85 12.03 11.25
N LEU A 273 7.49 11.40 12.25
CA LEU A 273 8.40 10.29 12.01
C LEU A 273 7.66 9.11 11.35
N GLY A 274 6.43 8.82 11.77
CA GLY A 274 5.58 7.77 11.20
C GLY A 274 5.26 8.03 9.72
N VAL A 275 4.86 9.25 9.40
CA VAL A 275 4.67 9.70 8.02
C VAL A 275 5.96 9.53 7.23
N HIS A 276 7.10 10.03 7.73
CA HIS A 276 8.38 9.92 7.05
C HIS A 276 8.78 8.46 6.77
N VAL A 277 8.63 7.56 7.74
CA VAL A 277 8.92 6.13 7.59
C VAL A 277 8.01 5.52 6.52
N ALA A 278 6.71 5.80 6.56
CA ALA A 278 5.76 5.28 5.58
C ALA A 278 6.08 5.74 4.15
N LEU A 279 6.47 7.00 3.98
CA LEU A 279 6.88 7.54 2.68
C LEU A 279 8.15 6.85 2.16
N THR A 280 9.20 6.85 2.98
CA THR A 280 10.56 6.44 2.56
C THR A 280 10.72 4.93 2.45
N SER A 281 10.14 4.17 3.39
CA SER A 281 10.12 2.70 3.33
C SER A 281 9.37 2.21 2.10
N TRP A 282 8.21 2.80 1.81
CA TRP A 282 7.47 2.48 0.60
C TRP A 282 8.25 2.80 -0.67
N ASP A 283 8.82 4.01 -0.79
CA ASP A 283 9.61 4.40 -1.96
C ASP A 283 10.77 3.41 -2.20
N GLN A 284 11.45 2.99 -1.13
CA GLN A 284 12.54 2.02 -1.19
C GLN A 284 12.06 0.65 -1.66
N HIS A 285 11.09 0.05 -0.96
CA HIS A 285 10.62 -1.31 -1.25
C HIS A 285 9.87 -1.39 -2.59
N PHE A 286 9.02 -0.40 -2.88
CA PHE A 286 8.24 -0.36 -4.11
C PHE A 286 9.14 -0.15 -5.33
N ARG A 287 10.18 0.69 -5.23
CA ARG A 287 11.17 0.84 -6.30
C ARG A 287 11.91 -0.48 -6.56
N LEU A 288 12.31 -1.21 -5.52
CA LEU A 288 12.95 -2.51 -5.68
C LEU A 288 12.04 -3.50 -6.42
N ALA A 289 10.76 -3.59 -6.03
CA ALA A 289 9.78 -4.43 -6.70
C ALA A 289 9.57 -4.02 -8.17
N LEU A 290 9.45 -2.71 -8.44
CA LEU A 290 9.23 -2.18 -9.78
C LEU A 290 10.45 -2.34 -10.71
N VAL A 291 11.66 -2.23 -10.17
CA VAL A 291 12.88 -2.51 -10.94
C VAL A 291 12.99 -4.01 -11.23
N ALA A 292 12.74 -4.85 -10.23
CA ALA A 292 12.74 -6.29 -10.40
C ALA A 292 11.73 -6.76 -11.47
N SER A 293 10.55 -6.14 -11.52
CA SER A 293 9.49 -6.46 -12.47
C SER A 293 9.79 -6.10 -13.93
N LYS A 294 10.85 -5.30 -14.19
CA LYS A 294 11.26 -4.98 -15.57
C LYS A 294 11.98 -6.15 -16.25
N SER A 295 12.69 -6.97 -15.47
CA SER A 295 13.33 -8.18 -15.95
C SER A 295 12.28 -9.28 -16.07
N THR A 296 12.14 -9.85 -17.27
CA THR A 296 11.23 -10.97 -17.48
C THR A 296 11.74 -12.19 -16.70
N PHE A 297 10.85 -12.95 -16.07
CA PHE A 297 11.18 -14.13 -15.26
C PHE A 297 12.04 -13.87 -14.02
N ASN A 298 12.00 -12.67 -13.44
CA ASN A 298 12.67 -12.41 -12.18
C ASN A 298 11.87 -13.01 -11.00
N LEU A 299 12.40 -14.10 -10.43
CA LEU A 299 11.78 -14.88 -9.36
C LEU A 299 11.63 -14.10 -8.04
N GLU A 300 12.40 -13.03 -7.83
CA GLU A 300 12.30 -12.22 -6.60
C GLU A 300 11.16 -11.21 -6.65
N THR A 301 10.58 -10.94 -7.81
CA THR A 301 9.60 -9.85 -7.97
C THR A 301 8.37 -10.03 -7.09
N GLY A 302 7.81 -11.23 -7.03
CA GLY A 302 6.64 -11.52 -6.20
C GLY A 302 6.94 -11.37 -4.70
N LYS A 303 8.11 -11.85 -4.25
CA LYS A 303 8.59 -11.66 -2.88
C LYS A 303 8.78 -10.19 -2.53
N LEU A 304 9.33 -9.39 -3.44
CA LEU A 304 9.51 -7.95 -3.23
C LEU A 304 8.16 -7.23 -3.10
N PHE A 305 7.16 -7.55 -3.92
CA PHE A 305 5.80 -7.04 -3.74
C PHE A 305 5.17 -7.50 -2.43
N CYS A 306 5.39 -8.75 -2.02
CA CYS A 306 4.94 -9.27 -0.73
C CYS A 306 5.53 -8.45 0.43
N ASN A 307 6.82 -8.14 0.38
CA ASN A 307 7.49 -7.30 1.39
C ASN A 307 6.90 -5.88 1.44
N VAL A 308 6.61 -5.26 0.29
CA VAL A 308 5.94 -3.94 0.24
C VAL A 308 4.60 -4.01 0.95
N LEU A 309 3.78 -5.03 0.67
CA LEU A 309 2.46 -5.17 1.27
C LEU A 309 2.56 -5.47 2.77
N GLN A 310 3.49 -6.32 3.18
CA GLN A 310 3.75 -6.63 4.58
C GLN A 310 4.10 -5.36 5.38
N ASP A 311 5.02 -4.55 4.87
CA ASP A 311 5.46 -3.32 5.51
C ASP A 311 4.33 -2.30 5.63
N LEU A 312 3.56 -2.09 4.56
CA LEU A 312 2.40 -1.19 4.58
C LEU A 312 1.29 -1.68 5.51
N VAL A 313 1.01 -2.99 5.57
CA VAL A 313 0.04 -3.56 6.52
C VAL A 313 0.51 -3.37 7.96
N MET A 314 1.81 -3.57 8.22
CA MET A 314 2.39 -3.34 9.54
C MET A 314 2.27 -1.87 9.96
N LEU A 315 2.63 -0.93 9.09
CA LEU A 315 2.50 0.51 9.35
C LEU A 315 1.03 0.92 9.56
N CYS A 316 0.13 0.40 8.73
CA CYS A 316 -1.30 0.64 8.87
C CYS A 316 -1.84 0.15 10.21
N ASN A 317 -1.41 -1.03 10.65
CA ASN A 317 -1.81 -1.60 11.93
C ASN A 317 -1.24 -0.82 13.12
N GLN A 318 -0.07 -0.18 12.97
CA GLN A 318 0.49 0.69 14.02
C GLN A 318 -0.35 1.96 14.24
N CYS A 319 -1.01 2.47 13.20
CA CYS A 319 -1.95 3.58 13.33
C CYS A 319 -3.20 3.22 14.16
N GLU A 320 -3.49 1.94 14.38
CA GLU A 320 -4.64 1.47 15.17
C GLU A 320 -4.27 1.11 16.63
N VAL A 321 -2.99 1.21 17.02
CA VAL A 321 -2.50 0.80 18.36
C VAL A 321 -1.93 2.01 19.09
N THR A 322 -2.78 2.70 19.85
CA THR A 322 -2.34 3.50 21.00
C THR A 322 -2.93 2.91 22.29
N PRO A 323 -2.27 3.09 23.45
CA PRO A 323 -2.59 2.37 24.68
C PRO A 323 -4.02 2.56 25.21
N ASP A 324 -4.71 3.62 24.80
CA ASP A 324 -6.09 3.93 25.19
C ASP A 324 -7.15 3.55 24.14
N TRP A 325 -6.74 3.01 22.98
CA TRP A 325 -7.62 2.86 21.82
C TRP A 325 -8.21 1.45 21.72
N ILE A 326 -9.36 1.29 22.36
CA ILE A 326 -10.28 0.19 22.09
C ILE A 326 -11.29 0.70 21.04
N MET A 327 -11.62 -0.14 20.07
CA MET A 327 -12.69 0.05 19.06
C MET A 327 -13.80 1.02 19.53
N GLY A 328 -13.95 2.16 18.84
CA GLY A 328 -14.99 3.16 19.14
C GLY A 328 -14.53 4.59 19.45
N ALA A 329 -13.26 4.94 19.16
CA ALA A 329 -12.79 6.32 19.27
C ALA A 329 -13.58 7.28 18.34
N PRO A 330 -13.86 8.53 18.76
CA PRO A 330 -14.44 9.55 17.89
C PRO A 330 -13.61 9.75 16.62
N LEU A 331 -14.26 9.97 15.47
CA LEU A 331 -13.61 10.21 14.16
C LEU A 331 -12.55 11.32 14.19
N GLU A 332 -12.68 12.26 15.13
CA GLU A 332 -11.81 13.42 15.33
C GLU A 332 -10.45 13.05 15.97
N GLU A 333 -10.35 11.85 16.57
CA GLU A 333 -9.16 11.35 17.26
C GLU A 333 -8.40 10.29 16.45
N LEU A 334 -8.90 9.91 15.27
CA LEU A 334 -8.20 8.98 14.37
C LEU A 334 -6.94 9.63 13.78
N PRO A 335 -5.83 8.88 13.58
CA PRO A 335 -4.58 9.40 13.08
C PRO A 335 -4.64 9.46 11.54
N LEU A 336 -5.63 10.19 11.02
CA LEU A 336 -5.94 10.28 9.60
C LEU A 336 -4.74 10.82 8.80
N VAL A 337 -3.94 11.70 9.41
CA VAL A 337 -2.75 12.29 8.79
C VAL A 337 -1.70 11.23 8.44
N GLU A 338 -1.51 10.22 9.29
CA GLU A 338 -0.60 9.08 9.05
C GLU A 338 -1.25 7.98 8.20
N GLN A 339 -2.51 7.67 8.49
CA GLN A 339 -3.20 6.52 7.90
C GLN A 339 -3.52 6.72 6.42
N ILE A 340 -3.94 7.93 6.01
CA ILE A 340 -4.28 8.25 4.62
C ILE A 340 -3.09 7.98 3.67
N PRO A 341 -1.86 8.49 3.94
CA PRO A 341 -0.68 8.17 3.13
C PRO A 341 -0.36 6.68 2.99
N VAL A 342 -0.56 5.89 4.05
CA VAL A 342 -0.34 4.43 4.04
C VAL A 342 -1.39 3.74 3.17
N LEU A 343 -2.66 4.10 3.34
CA LEU A 343 -3.78 3.56 2.57
C LEU A 343 -3.64 3.80 1.06
N HIS A 344 -3.30 5.03 0.66
CA HIS A 344 -3.06 5.33 -0.76
C HIS A 344 -1.92 4.50 -1.35
N ARG A 345 -0.86 4.27 -0.58
CA ARG A 345 0.27 3.41 -1.01
C ARG A 345 -0.11 1.96 -1.09
N LEU A 346 -0.95 1.49 -0.16
CA LEU A 346 -1.48 0.15 -0.18
C LEU A 346 -2.31 -0.09 -1.44
N ASP A 347 -3.25 0.81 -1.75
CA ASP A 347 -4.04 0.75 -2.99
C ASP A 347 -3.15 0.71 -4.25
N HIS A 348 -2.18 1.64 -4.36
CA HIS A 348 -1.25 1.65 -5.48
C HIS A 348 -0.40 0.39 -5.59
N SER A 349 0.05 -0.17 -4.47
CA SER A 349 0.87 -1.39 -4.42
C SER A 349 0.06 -2.62 -4.82
N ILE A 350 -1.16 -2.74 -4.32
CA ILE A 350 -2.13 -3.78 -4.68
C ILE A 350 -2.43 -3.73 -6.18
N HIS A 351 -2.76 -2.54 -6.70
CA HIS A 351 -3.07 -2.35 -8.11
C HIS A 351 -1.89 -2.73 -9.01
N THR A 352 -0.69 -2.28 -8.67
CA THR A 352 0.53 -2.55 -9.44
C THR A 352 0.90 -4.03 -9.40
N THR A 353 0.78 -4.68 -8.23
CA THR A 353 1.03 -6.12 -8.07
C THR A 353 0.10 -6.94 -8.97
N ARG A 354 -1.20 -6.59 -9.01
CA ARG A 354 -2.16 -7.24 -9.91
C ARG A 354 -1.78 -7.10 -11.38
N LEU A 355 -1.46 -5.88 -11.82
CA LEU A 355 -1.07 -5.64 -13.22
C LEU A 355 0.22 -6.36 -13.60
N TRP A 356 1.21 -6.38 -12.70
CA TRP A 356 2.44 -7.14 -12.89
C TRP A 356 2.13 -8.63 -13.04
N ALA A 357 1.39 -9.22 -12.10
CA ALA A 357 1.07 -10.65 -12.12
C ALA A 357 0.31 -11.05 -13.39
N ALA A 358 -0.71 -10.28 -13.80
CA ALA A 358 -1.48 -10.56 -15.02
C ALA A 358 -0.62 -10.44 -16.29
N SER A 359 0.25 -9.44 -16.37
CA SER A 359 1.15 -9.23 -17.51
C SER A 359 2.22 -10.33 -17.61
N GLU A 360 2.84 -10.66 -16.48
CA GLU A 360 3.97 -11.58 -16.43
C GLU A 360 3.50 -13.03 -16.63
N THR A 361 2.42 -13.45 -15.99
CA THR A 361 1.82 -14.78 -16.20
C THR A 361 1.40 -14.99 -17.65
N LYS A 362 0.89 -13.96 -18.34
CA LYS A 362 0.60 -14.03 -19.77
C LYS A 362 1.84 -14.29 -20.62
N LYS A 363 2.96 -13.60 -20.35
CA LYS A 363 4.24 -13.83 -21.06
C LYS A 363 4.79 -15.23 -20.78
N ILE A 364 4.76 -15.65 -19.52
CA ILE A 364 5.22 -16.98 -19.08
C ILE A 364 4.40 -18.10 -19.75
N ALA A 365 3.08 -17.96 -19.75
CA ALA A 365 2.17 -18.93 -20.35
C ALA A 365 2.40 -19.04 -21.87
N ASN A 366 2.66 -17.94 -22.58
CA ASN A 366 3.00 -17.96 -24.01
C ASN A 366 4.26 -18.78 -24.31
N ASN A 367 5.20 -18.85 -23.37
CA ASN A 367 6.41 -19.68 -23.48
C ASN A 367 6.22 -21.11 -22.94
N TRP A 368 5.01 -21.46 -22.49
CA TRP A 368 4.67 -22.72 -21.83
C TRP A 368 5.56 -23.06 -20.62
N ASN A 369 6.04 -22.03 -19.92
CA ASN A 369 6.82 -22.22 -18.69
C ASN A 369 5.86 -22.31 -17.48
N VAL A 370 5.20 -23.46 -17.39
CA VAL A 370 4.08 -23.66 -16.45
C VAL A 370 4.53 -23.66 -14.98
N ASP A 371 5.76 -24.09 -14.69
CA ASP A 371 6.32 -24.09 -13.34
C ASP A 371 6.38 -22.67 -12.75
N VAL A 372 6.96 -21.72 -13.50
CA VAL A 372 7.04 -20.32 -13.08
C VAL A 372 5.65 -19.66 -13.07
N PHE A 373 4.73 -20.10 -13.95
CA PHE A 373 3.35 -19.61 -13.93
C PHE A 373 2.66 -19.89 -12.59
N PHE A 374 2.74 -21.15 -12.11
CA PHE A 374 2.13 -21.53 -10.83
C PHE A 374 2.89 -21.00 -9.63
N MET A 375 4.20 -20.78 -9.73
CA MET A 375 4.93 -20.05 -8.70
C MET A 375 4.33 -18.65 -8.49
N ILE A 376 4.02 -17.91 -9.55
CA ILE A 376 3.38 -16.60 -9.41
C ILE A 376 1.94 -16.74 -8.88
N THR A 377 1.12 -17.59 -9.50
CA THR A 377 -0.32 -17.62 -9.19
C THR A 377 -0.68 -18.33 -7.90
N HIS A 378 0.04 -19.39 -7.52
CA HIS A 378 -0.25 -20.22 -6.35
C HIS A 378 0.70 -19.97 -5.17
N SER A 379 1.83 -19.28 -5.38
CA SER A 379 2.72 -18.87 -4.28
C SER A 379 2.74 -17.35 -4.13
N ASP A 380 3.26 -16.58 -5.08
CA ASP A 380 3.49 -15.15 -4.88
C ASP A 380 2.21 -14.35 -4.61
N ILE A 381 1.17 -14.52 -5.43
CA ILE A 381 -0.12 -13.84 -5.22
C ILE A 381 -0.76 -14.28 -3.90
N VAL A 382 -0.66 -15.56 -3.55
CA VAL A 382 -1.23 -16.10 -2.30
C VAL A 382 -0.51 -15.52 -1.08
N ASN A 383 0.82 -15.41 -1.14
CA ASN A 383 1.61 -14.76 -0.10
C ASN A 383 1.23 -13.28 0.03
N CYS A 384 1.08 -12.54 -1.07
CA CYS A 384 0.60 -11.16 -1.06
C CYS A 384 -0.81 -11.04 -0.42
N LEU A 385 -1.74 -11.94 -0.77
CA LEU A 385 -3.08 -11.98 -0.16
C LEU A 385 -3.02 -12.27 1.34
N SER A 386 -2.11 -13.14 1.78
CA SER A 386 -1.95 -13.45 3.21
C SER A 386 -1.54 -12.22 4.04
N GLN A 387 -0.73 -11.32 3.47
CA GLN A 387 -0.37 -10.06 4.13
C GLN A 387 -1.60 -9.15 4.27
N LEU A 388 -2.40 -9.02 3.22
CA LEU A 388 -3.62 -8.21 3.25
C LEU A 388 -4.67 -8.74 4.23
N ASN A 389 -4.73 -10.05 4.47
CA ASN A 389 -5.62 -10.62 5.48
C ASN A 389 -5.22 -10.25 6.92
N SER A 390 -4.01 -9.73 7.13
CA SER A 390 -3.51 -9.29 8.45
C SER A 390 -3.82 -7.83 8.76
N LEU A 391 -4.50 -7.13 7.84
CA LEU A 391 -4.91 -5.75 7.96
C LEU A 391 -5.99 -5.61 9.06
N ARG A 392 -5.73 -4.75 10.04
CA ARG A 392 -6.66 -4.42 11.12
C ARG A 392 -7.29 -3.09 10.76
N PHE A 393 -8.59 -3.11 10.46
CA PHE A 393 -9.39 -1.90 10.31
C PHE A 393 -10.56 -1.98 11.27
N THR A 394 -10.86 -0.85 11.89
CA THR A 394 -12.16 -0.65 12.53
C THR A 394 -13.23 -0.78 11.44
N ASP A 395 -14.26 -1.61 11.70
CA ASP A 395 -15.31 -1.94 10.74
C ASP A 395 -16.20 -0.72 10.44
N HIS A 396 -15.74 0.15 9.53
CA HIS A 396 -16.53 1.20 8.90
C HIS A 396 -17.16 0.72 7.59
N THR A 397 -17.35 -0.61 7.43
CA THR A 397 -17.78 -1.24 6.16
C THR A 397 -19.08 -0.65 5.64
N THR A 398 -19.98 -0.17 6.52
CA THR A 398 -21.23 0.51 6.15
C THR A 398 -21.04 1.87 5.45
N GLU A 399 -19.91 2.57 5.68
CA GLU A 399 -19.56 3.82 5.00
C GLU A 399 -18.68 3.58 3.75
N ILE A 400 -17.81 2.56 3.80
CA ILE A 400 -16.87 2.21 2.70
C ILE A 400 -17.56 1.40 1.58
N GLU A 401 -18.64 0.66 1.86
CA GLU A 401 -19.44 -0.05 0.84
C GLU A 401 -20.07 0.90 -0.20
N LYS A 402 -20.13 2.21 0.07
CA LYS A 402 -20.50 3.22 -0.94
C LYS A 402 -19.36 3.59 -1.90
N GLY A 403 -18.11 3.19 -1.61
CA GLY A 403 -16.89 3.60 -2.32
C GLY A 403 -16.16 2.50 -3.12
N GLY A 404 -16.51 1.21 -2.96
CA GLY A 404 -16.01 0.15 -3.85
C GLY A 404 -14.52 -0.23 -3.67
N LEU A 405 -13.92 -0.04 -2.49
CA LEU A 405 -12.57 -0.52 -2.13
C LEU A 405 -12.49 -2.07 -1.96
N GLY A 406 -13.18 -2.82 -2.82
CA GLY A 406 -13.14 -4.27 -2.83
C GLY A 406 -11.75 -4.78 -3.25
N VAL A 407 -11.27 -5.81 -2.56
CA VAL A 407 -9.96 -6.47 -2.73
C VAL A 407 -9.84 -7.12 -4.12
N HIS A 408 -9.43 -6.36 -5.14
CA HIS A 408 -9.33 -6.84 -6.53
C HIS A 408 -8.18 -7.84 -6.77
N VAL A 409 -7.29 -8.08 -5.80
CA VAL A 409 -6.20 -9.07 -5.94
C VAL A 409 -6.74 -10.50 -5.89
N GLN A 410 -7.84 -10.76 -5.17
CA GLN A 410 -8.42 -12.10 -5.05
C GLN A 410 -8.90 -12.69 -6.39
N GLU A 411 -9.27 -11.82 -7.35
CA GLU A 411 -9.72 -12.25 -8.68
C GLU A 411 -8.56 -12.56 -9.63
N THR A 412 -7.35 -12.08 -9.32
CA THR A 412 -6.18 -12.16 -10.21
C THR A 412 -5.76 -13.60 -10.55
N PRO A 413 -5.72 -14.56 -9.61
CA PRO A 413 -5.42 -15.96 -9.94
C PRO A 413 -6.40 -16.53 -10.97
N ASN A 414 -7.70 -16.26 -10.81
CA ASN A 414 -8.74 -16.75 -11.71
C ASN A 414 -8.60 -16.17 -13.12
N GLU A 415 -8.27 -14.88 -13.24
CA GLU A 415 -7.97 -14.26 -14.54
C GLU A 415 -6.75 -14.87 -15.22
N CYS A 416 -5.68 -15.12 -14.47
CA CYS A 416 -4.47 -15.75 -14.98
C CYS A 416 -4.75 -17.17 -15.48
N VAL A 417 -5.53 -17.97 -14.75
CA VAL A 417 -5.92 -19.34 -15.14
C VAL A 417 -6.75 -19.34 -16.42
N LYS A 418 -7.66 -18.39 -16.61
CA LYS A 418 -8.39 -18.21 -17.88
C LYS A 418 -7.43 -17.90 -19.04
N GLY A 419 -6.42 -17.08 -18.81
CA GLY A 419 -5.35 -16.81 -19.76
C GLY A 419 -4.56 -18.08 -20.14
N LEU A 420 -4.17 -18.87 -19.14
CA LEU A 420 -3.49 -20.16 -19.34
C LEU A 420 -4.33 -21.11 -20.20
N ALA A 421 -5.64 -21.21 -19.94
CA ALA A 421 -6.54 -22.06 -20.71
C ALA A 421 -6.56 -21.70 -22.22
N SER A 422 -6.65 -20.40 -22.54
CA SER A 422 -6.62 -19.91 -23.92
C SER A 422 -5.29 -20.22 -24.62
N ILE A 423 -4.17 -20.01 -23.92
CA ILE A 423 -2.84 -20.28 -24.44
C ILE A 423 -2.61 -21.79 -24.61
N CYS A 424 -3.07 -22.60 -23.66
CA CYS A 424 -3.05 -24.06 -23.75
C CYS A 424 -3.71 -24.57 -25.02
N ARG A 425 -4.89 -24.03 -25.38
CA ARG A 425 -5.60 -24.40 -26.61
C ARG A 425 -4.76 -24.08 -27.85
N THR A 426 -4.16 -22.89 -27.88
CA THR A 426 -3.32 -22.44 -29.00
C THR A 426 -2.09 -23.34 -29.16
N ILE A 427 -1.39 -23.63 -28.07
CA ILE A 427 -0.19 -24.49 -28.07
C ILE A 427 -0.55 -25.92 -28.41
N SER A 428 -1.68 -26.43 -27.91
CA SER A 428 -2.19 -27.77 -28.22
C SER A 428 -2.42 -27.94 -29.72
N LEU A 429 -3.16 -27.02 -30.34
CA LEU A 429 -3.42 -27.03 -31.79
C LEU A 429 -2.14 -26.90 -32.62
N ALA A 430 -1.22 -26.00 -32.23
CA ALA A 430 0.05 -25.82 -32.91
C ALA A 430 0.95 -27.06 -32.83
N ASN A 431 1.00 -27.73 -31.67
CA ASN A 431 1.75 -28.98 -31.52
C ASN A 431 1.17 -30.07 -32.40
N LEU A 432 -0.16 -30.26 -32.38
CA LEU A 432 -0.82 -31.23 -33.25
C LEU A 432 -0.53 -30.95 -34.73
N GLN A 433 -0.57 -29.69 -35.17
CA GLN A 433 -0.21 -29.35 -36.54
C GLN A 433 1.21 -29.79 -36.95
N MET A 434 2.15 -29.85 -36.00
CA MET A 434 3.53 -30.25 -36.27
C MET A 434 3.76 -31.77 -36.17
N ILE A 435 3.12 -32.45 -35.22
CA ILE A 435 3.45 -33.84 -34.85
C ILE A 435 2.38 -34.85 -35.26
N PHE A 436 1.18 -34.39 -35.63
CA PHE A 436 0.08 -35.28 -36.00
C PHE A 436 0.36 -35.97 -37.34
N PRO A 437 0.12 -37.30 -37.46
CA PRO A 437 0.39 -38.03 -38.69
C PRO A 437 -0.41 -37.54 -39.89
N GLU A 438 0.21 -37.55 -41.07
CA GLU A 438 -0.43 -37.17 -42.32
C GLU A 438 -1.67 -38.01 -42.67
N ASN A 439 -2.54 -37.47 -43.52
CA ASN A 439 -3.76 -38.13 -44.00
C ASN A 439 -3.53 -39.55 -44.57
N SER A 440 -2.36 -39.81 -45.16
CA SER A 440 -2.00 -41.12 -45.70
C SER A 440 -1.91 -42.20 -44.61
N TYR A 441 -1.49 -41.83 -43.39
CA TYR A 441 -1.39 -42.71 -42.23
C TYR A 441 -2.77 -43.27 -41.81
N TRP A 442 -3.77 -42.40 -41.72
CA TRP A 442 -5.12 -42.75 -41.25
C TRP A 442 -5.95 -43.52 -42.29
N ARG A 443 -5.54 -43.50 -43.56
CA ARG A 443 -6.20 -44.23 -44.66
C ARG A 443 -5.58 -45.59 -44.96
N ARG A 444 -4.55 -46.02 -44.19
CA ARG A 444 -3.89 -47.32 -44.38
C ARG A 444 -4.88 -48.48 -44.19
N ILE A 445 -4.65 -49.55 -44.93
CA ILE A 445 -5.39 -50.80 -44.77
C ILE A 445 -4.36 -51.83 -44.30
N ALA A 446 -4.59 -52.42 -43.14
CA ALA A 446 -3.77 -53.53 -42.63
C ALA A 446 -4.68 -54.66 -42.13
N SER A 447 -4.16 -55.88 -42.15
CA SER A 447 -4.88 -57.09 -41.77
C SER A 447 -4.91 -57.33 -40.25
N GLN A 448 -3.93 -56.82 -39.52
CA GLN A 448 -3.87 -56.89 -38.07
C GLN A 448 -4.42 -55.61 -37.45
N LEU A 449 -5.10 -55.74 -36.31
CA LEU A 449 -5.58 -54.60 -35.53
C LEU A 449 -4.41 -53.92 -34.80
N PRO A 450 -4.41 -52.60 -34.66
CA PRO A 450 -3.44 -51.88 -33.83
C PRO A 450 -3.44 -52.37 -32.39
N ASP A 451 -2.26 -52.61 -31.83
CA ASP A 451 -2.03 -53.02 -30.44
C ASP A 451 -1.21 -51.99 -29.63
N LYS A 452 -0.66 -50.97 -30.30
CA LYS A 452 0.18 -49.92 -29.70
C LYS A 452 -0.25 -48.53 -30.16
N PRO A 453 -0.08 -47.50 -29.32
CA PRO A 453 -0.35 -46.12 -29.71
C PRO A 453 0.63 -45.64 -30.78
N SER A 454 0.19 -44.68 -31.57
CA SER A 454 1.02 -43.93 -32.50
C SER A 454 2.11 -43.16 -31.74
N SER A 455 3.31 -43.04 -32.32
CA SER A 455 4.48 -42.43 -31.67
C SER A 455 4.35 -40.93 -31.32
N TYR A 456 3.32 -40.25 -31.83
CA TYR A 456 3.09 -38.84 -31.51
C TYR A 456 2.34 -38.66 -30.19
N VAL A 457 1.64 -39.69 -29.70
CA VAL A 457 0.75 -39.58 -28.53
C VAL A 457 1.55 -39.28 -27.27
N ASP A 458 2.60 -40.07 -26.98
CA ASP A 458 3.51 -39.81 -25.86
C ASP A 458 4.11 -38.40 -25.94
N LYS A 459 4.62 -38.01 -27.12
CA LYS A 459 5.21 -36.69 -27.33
C LYS A 459 4.22 -35.55 -27.06
N TYR A 460 2.95 -35.74 -27.42
CA TYR A 460 1.91 -34.74 -27.20
C TYR A 460 1.56 -34.62 -25.70
N LEU A 461 1.39 -35.75 -25.02
CA LEU A 461 1.13 -35.80 -23.58
C LEU A 461 2.30 -35.20 -22.79
N ASP A 462 3.54 -35.57 -23.13
CA ASP A 462 4.75 -35.07 -22.49
C ASP A 462 4.95 -33.57 -22.71
N ARG A 463 4.56 -33.05 -23.87
CA ARG A 463 4.75 -31.63 -24.19
C ARG A 463 3.71 -30.73 -23.53
N ILE A 464 2.46 -31.19 -23.42
CA ILE A 464 1.34 -30.37 -22.94
C ILE A 464 1.01 -30.67 -21.48
N LEU A 465 0.81 -31.95 -21.12
CA LEU A 465 0.21 -32.32 -19.85
C LEU A 465 1.26 -32.52 -18.75
N THR A 466 2.42 -33.13 -19.06
CA THR A 466 3.48 -33.37 -18.06
C THR A 466 3.93 -32.09 -17.33
N PRO A 467 4.21 -30.95 -18.00
CA PRO A 467 4.61 -29.73 -17.32
C PRO A 467 3.57 -29.23 -16.31
N VAL A 468 2.27 -29.39 -16.62
CA VAL A 468 1.19 -29.01 -15.69
C VAL A 468 1.14 -29.94 -14.48
N LEU A 469 1.27 -31.24 -14.70
CA LEU A 469 1.23 -32.23 -13.61
C LEU A 469 2.45 -32.17 -12.69
N VAL A 470 3.58 -31.67 -13.19
CA VAL A 470 4.77 -31.39 -12.37
C VAL A 470 4.56 -30.12 -11.53
N ALA A 471 3.95 -29.09 -12.13
CA ALA A 471 3.87 -27.77 -11.53
C ALA A 471 2.75 -27.58 -10.51
N THR A 472 1.67 -28.38 -10.55
CA THR A 472 0.51 -28.20 -9.67
C THR A 472 -0.19 -29.50 -9.27
N ASP A 473 -0.62 -29.56 -8.02
CA ASP A 473 -1.52 -30.58 -7.47
C ASP A 473 -3.01 -30.17 -7.54
N ASP A 474 -3.34 -29.09 -8.25
CA ASP A 474 -4.73 -28.66 -8.43
C ASP A 474 -5.46 -29.44 -9.55
N HIS A 475 -6.25 -30.42 -9.12
CA HIS A 475 -7.05 -31.27 -9.99
C HIS A 475 -8.08 -30.55 -10.85
N ILE A 476 -8.53 -29.36 -10.49
CA ILE A 476 -9.47 -28.59 -11.31
C ILE A 476 -8.73 -28.10 -12.55
N ILE A 477 -7.54 -27.53 -12.35
CA ILE A 477 -6.71 -27.01 -13.43
C ILE A 477 -6.16 -28.15 -14.29
N SER A 478 -5.67 -29.24 -13.71
CA SER A 478 -5.20 -30.41 -14.48
C SER A 478 -6.31 -31.02 -15.33
N ASN A 479 -7.56 -31.08 -14.82
CA ASN A 479 -8.71 -31.54 -15.59
C ASN A 479 -9.08 -30.59 -16.73
N MET A 480 -9.05 -29.28 -16.48
CA MET A 480 -9.28 -28.27 -17.49
C MET A 480 -8.26 -28.39 -18.63
N ILE A 481 -6.97 -28.54 -18.31
CA ILE A 481 -5.92 -28.71 -19.32
C ILE A 481 -6.09 -30.02 -20.10
N LEU A 482 -6.36 -31.14 -19.41
CA LEU A 482 -6.65 -32.42 -20.06
C LEU A 482 -7.83 -32.28 -21.05
N GLN A 483 -8.89 -31.59 -20.63
CA GLN A 483 -10.04 -31.32 -21.49
C GLN A 483 -9.66 -30.50 -22.71
N ILE A 484 -8.97 -29.36 -22.52
CA ILE A 484 -8.55 -28.49 -23.63
C ILE A 484 -7.64 -29.22 -24.60
N MET A 485 -6.70 -30.02 -24.11
CA MET A 485 -5.76 -30.79 -24.92
C MET A 485 -6.48 -31.84 -25.79
N CYS A 486 -7.42 -32.58 -25.20
CA CYS A 486 -8.21 -33.59 -25.90
C CYS A 486 -9.22 -32.96 -26.88
N GLU A 487 -9.88 -31.87 -26.50
CA GLU A 487 -10.76 -31.13 -27.41
C GLU A 487 -9.97 -30.52 -28.59
N SER A 488 -8.77 -30.01 -28.34
CA SER A 488 -7.89 -29.52 -29.41
C SER A 488 -7.46 -30.63 -30.38
N TRP A 489 -7.29 -31.86 -29.88
CA TRP A 489 -7.02 -33.04 -30.70
C TRP A 489 -8.23 -33.38 -31.59
N LEU A 490 -9.43 -33.39 -31.03
CA LEU A 490 -10.66 -33.58 -31.81
C LEU A 490 -10.87 -32.48 -32.84
N ASP A 491 -10.69 -31.22 -32.46
CA ASP A 491 -10.79 -30.06 -33.35
C ASP A 491 -9.78 -30.13 -34.49
N HIS A 492 -8.53 -30.50 -34.21
CA HIS A 492 -7.50 -30.65 -35.23
C HIS A 492 -7.93 -31.67 -36.29
N ILE A 493 -8.47 -32.82 -35.87
CA ILE A 493 -9.00 -33.85 -36.78
C ILE A 493 -10.15 -33.28 -37.61
N TYR A 494 -11.07 -32.57 -36.95
CA TYR A 494 -12.27 -32.04 -37.56
C TYR A 494 -11.97 -30.94 -38.59
N ILE A 495 -11.20 -29.92 -38.20
CA ILE A 495 -10.81 -28.77 -39.03
C ILE A 495 -10.04 -29.22 -40.27
N ASN A 496 -9.12 -30.18 -40.12
CA ASN A 496 -8.33 -30.71 -41.23
C ASN A 496 -9.07 -31.78 -42.04
N LYS A 497 -10.33 -32.09 -41.70
CA LYS A 497 -11.20 -33.06 -42.38
C LYS A 497 -10.52 -34.41 -42.64
N ILE A 498 -9.76 -34.87 -41.64
CA ILE A 498 -8.95 -36.08 -41.74
C ILE A 498 -9.87 -37.28 -41.96
N LYS A 499 -9.57 -38.11 -42.96
CA LYS A 499 -10.41 -39.27 -43.29
C LYS A 499 -9.82 -40.56 -42.77
N PHE A 500 -10.63 -41.37 -42.10
CA PHE A 500 -10.20 -42.60 -41.44
C PHE A 500 -10.70 -43.84 -42.17
N SER A 501 -9.78 -44.73 -42.51
CA SER A 501 -10.13 -46.12 -42.82
C SER A 501 -10.60 -46.85 -41.55
N GLN A 502 -11.12 -48.08 -41.69
CA GLN A 502 -11.44 -48.91 -40.53
C GLN A 502 -10.20 -49.13 -39.63
N TYR A 503 -9.04 -49.42 -40.23
CA TYR A 503 -7.78 -49.57 -39.50
C TYR A 503 -7.38 -48.25 -38.81
N GLY A 504 -7.46 -47.12 -39.52
CA GLY A 504 -7.12 -45.80 -38.96
C GLY A 504 -8.05 -45.38 -37.81
N ALA A 505 -9.33 -45.73 -37.87
CA ALA A 505 -10.26 -45.50 -36.76
C ALA A 505 -9.94 -46.39 -35.55
N CYS A 506 -9.55 -47.66 -35.76
CA CYS A 506 -9.04 -48.51 -34.69
C CYS A 506 -7.73 -47.97 -34.11
N GLN A 507 -6.83 -47.41 -34.93
CA GLN A 507 -5.59 -46.79 -34.45
C GLN A 507 -5.90 -45.56 -33.60
N LEU A 508 -6.82 -44.70 -34.04
CA LEU A 508 -7.23 -43.52 -33.26
C LEU A 508 -7.86 -43.91 -31.92
N LEU A 509 -8.65 -44.99 -31.88
CA LEU A 509 -9.16 -45.54 -30.62
C LEU A 509 -8.05 -46.04 -29.70
N CYS A 510 -7.03 -46.71 -30.25
CA CYS A 510 -5.85 -47.12 -29.49
C CYS A 510 -5.12 -45.89 -28.93
N ASP A 511 -4.94 -44.86 -29.75
CA ASP A 511 -4.28 -43.61 -29.38
C ASP A 511 -5.04 -42.88 -28.25
N PHE A 512 -6.38 -42.80 -28.32
CA PHE A 512 -7.19 -42.21 -27.25
C PHE A 512 -7.21 -43.07 -25.97
N GLY A 513 -7.35 -44.39 -26.10
CA GLY A 513 -7.34 -45.31 -24.95
C GLY A 513 -5.99 -45.33 -24.22
N TYR A 514 -4.91 -45.00 -24.93
CA TYR A 514 -3.58 -44.90 -24.32
C TYR A 514 -3.46 -43.72 -23.34
N ILE A 515 -4.25 -42.66 -23.46
CA ILE A 515 -4.25 -41.52 -22.51
C ILE A 515 -4.53 -42.01 -21.09
N GLU A 516 -5.52 -42.91 -20.93
CA GLU A 516 -5.84 -43.51 -19.63
C GLU A 516 -4.69 -44.36 -19.08
N THR A 517 -4.02 -45.12 -19.95
CA THR A 517 -2.87 -45.94 -19.58
C THR A 517 -1.70 -45.07 -19.15
N TRP A 518 -1.45 -43.98 -19.88
CA TRP A 518 -0.42 -43.00 -19.57
C TRP A 518 -0.69 -42.31 -18.22
N LEU A 519 -1.93 -41.87 -17.97
CA LEU A 519 -2.32 -41.28 -16.68
C LEU A 519 -2.16 -42.25 -15.51
N MET A 520 -2.45 -43.54 -15.72
CA MET A 520 -2.24 -44.56 -14.67
C MET A 520 -0.76 -44.76 -14.34
N ASN A 521 0.10 -44.69 -15.35
CA ASN A 521 1.54 -44.92 -15.21
C ASN A 521 2.36 -43.66 -14.92
N CYS A 522 1.76 -42.47 -14.98
CA CYS A 522 2.43 -41.20 -14.71
C CYS A 522 2.91 -41.14 -13.25
N SER A 523 4.23 -41.07 -13.04
CA SER A 523 4.88 -41.16 -11.74
C SER A 523 4.77 -39.89 -10.90
N VAL A 524 4.60 -38.74 -11.56
CA VAL A 524 4.58 -37.42 -10.92
C VAL A 524 3.23 -37.13 -10.25
N MET A 525 2.18 -37.86 -10.63
CA MET A 525 0.81 -37.59 -10.20
C MET A 525 0.42 -38.37 -8.93
N SER A 526 -0.19 -37.68 -7.96
CA SER A 526 -0.75 -38.30 -6.76
C SER A 526 -1.94 -39.23 -7.04
N GLN A 527 -2.19 -40.19 -6.15
CA GLN A 527 -3.27 -41.18 -6.33
C GLN A 527 -4.67 -40.55 -6.31
N THR A 528 -4.84 -39.45 -5.58
CA THR A 528 -6.09 -38.68 -5.51
C THR A 528 -6.34 -37.92 -6.81
N MET A 529 -5.32 -37.22 -7.33
CA MET A 529 -5.34 -36.56 -8.64
C MET A 529 -5.70 -37.55 -9.75
N ARG A 530 -5.00 -38.69 -9.79
CA ARG A 530 -5.21 -39.76 -10.77
C ARG A 530 -6.67 -40.21 -10.81
N LYS A 531 -7.28 -40.49 -9.65
CA LYS A 531 -8.70 -40.89 -9.57
C LYS A 531 -9.66 -39.83 -10.10
N LYS A 532 -9.35 -38.54 -9.91
CA LYS A 532 -10.20 -37.44 -10.38
C LYS A 532 -10.04 -37.21 -11.87
N MET A 533 -8.83 -37.25 -12.41
CA MET A 533 -8.57 -37.06 -13.84
C MET A 533 -9.13 -38.20 -14.71
N MET A 534 -9.06 -39.43 -14.22
CA MET A 534 -9.64 -40.60 -14.90
C MET A 534 -11.17 -40.55 -15.04
N LYS A 535 -11.85 -39.65 -14.33
CA LYS A 535 -13.30 -39.45 -14.43
C LYS A 535 -13.68 -38.33 -15.39
N ASN A 536 -12.71 -37.66 -16.02
CA ASN A 536 -12.98 -36.57 -16.94
C ASN A 536 -13.79 -37.06 -18.15
N GLU A 537 -14.91 -36.40 -18.43
CA GLU A 537 -15.83 -36.79 -19.50
C GLU A 537 -15.21 -36.71 -20.89
N VAL A 538 -14.16 -35.90 -21.07
CA VAL A 538 -13.46 -35.75 -22.35
C VAL A 538 -12.87 -37.08 -22.83
N LEU A 539 -12.44 -37.96 -21.90
CA LEU A 539 -11.87 -39.27 -22.23
C LEU A 539 -12.93 -40.16 -22.88
N ARG A 540 -14.15 -40.17 -22.33
CA ARG A 540 -15.29 -40.88 -22.92
C ARG A 540 -15.72 -40.29 -24.24
N ARG A 541 -15.65 -38.96 -24.40
CA ARG A 541 -15.93 -38.30 -25.68
C ARG A 541 -14.93 -38.72 -26.76
N CYS A 542 -13.62 -38.76 -26.45
CA CYS A 542 -12.59 -39.26 -27.35
C CYS A 542 -12.84 -40.72 -27.75
N GLU A 543 -13.14 -41.60 -26.78
CA GLU A 543 -13.53 -42.98 -27.05
C GLU A 543 -14.76 -43.05 -27.96
N GLY A 544 -15.79 -42.25 -27.66
CA GLY A 544 -17.01 -42.17 -28.44
C GLY A 544 -16.77 -41.79 -29.90
N VAL A 545 -15.91 -40.79 -30.15
CA VAL A 545 -15.53 -40.36 -31.51
C VAL A 545 -14.88 -41.52 -32.27
N GLY A 546 -13.92 -42.19 -31.65
CA GLY A 546 -13.25 -43.33 -32.28
C GLY A 546 -14.21 -44.48 -32.61
N ARG A 547 -15.21 -44.75 -31.74
CA ARG A 547 -16.25 -45.76 -31.98
C ARG A 547 -17.22 -45.34 -33.09
N LEU A 548 -17.60 -44.07 -33.16
CA LEU A 548 -18.46 -43.54 -34.22
C LEU A 548 -17.85 -43.74 -35.61
N LEU A 549 -16.54 -43.51 -35.76
CA LEU A 549 -15.82 -43.69 -37.04
C LEU A 549 -15.85 -45.15 -37.55
N LEU A 550 -16.12 -46.13 -36.68
CA LEU A 550 -16.28 -47.54 -37.04
C LEU A 550 -17.70 -47.91 -37.43
N ARG A 551 -18.71 -47.11 -37.06
CA ARG A 551 -20.14 -47.39 -37.30
C ARG A 551 -20.62 -46.98 -38.68
N CYS A 552 -21.69 -47.61 -39.15
CA CYS A 552 -22.36 -47.24 -40.39
C CYS A 552 -23.30 -46.04 -40.18
N PRO A 553 -23.38 -45.08 -41.13
CA PRO A 553 -24.39 -44.02 -41.08
C PRO A 553 -25.80 -44.62 -40.95
N GLY A 554 -26.57 -44.16 -39.97
CA GLY A 554 -27.93 -44.65 -39.68
C GLY A 554 -28.01 -45.88 -38.75
N GLU A 555 -26.90 -46.41 -38.26
CA GLU A 555 -26.89 -47.52 -37.30
C GLU A 555 -27.30 -47.02 -35.89
N GLN A 556 -28.38 -47.57 -35.32
CA GLN A 556 -28.86 -47.18 -34.00
C GLN A 556 -27.84 -47.50 -32.90
N ILE A 557 -27.52 -46.51 -32.06
CA ILE A 557 -26.68 -46.70 -30.86
C ILE A 557 -27.53 -47.40 -29.80
N LYS A 558 -27.31 -48.72 -29.65
CA LYS A 558 -27.98 -49.51 -28.62
C LYS A 558 -27.47 -49.09 -27.24
N MET A 559 -28.41 -48.80 -26.34
CA MET A 559 -28.11 -48.68 -24.90
C MET A 559 -27.52 -50.00 -24.41
N ILE A 560 -26.55 -49.93 -23.49
CA ILE A 560 -25.93 -51.13 -22.91
C ILE A 560 -26.98 -51.81 -22.03
N ASP A 561 -27.58 -52.89 -22.54
CA ASP A 561 -28.57 -53.68 -21.81
C ASP A 561 -27.93 -54.54 -20.70
N LYS A 562 -28.58 -54.55 -19.52
CA LYS A 562 -28.15 -55.24 -18.29
C LYS A 562 -27.98 -56.76 -18.44
N SER A 563 -28.45 -57.41 -19.51
CA SER A 563 -28.63 -58.88 -19.53
C SER A 563 -27.41 -59.72 -19.91
N LYS A 564 -26.27 -59.14 -20.30
CA LYS A 564 -25.06 -59.90 -20.72
C LYS A 564 -23.88 -59.91 -19.74
N ARG A 565 -24.03 -59.39 -18.52
CA ARG A 565 -23.05 -59.59 -17.42
C ARG A 565 -23.63 -60.51 -16.34
N ILE A 566 -23.85 -61.77 -16.70
CA ILE A 566 -23.87 -62.85 -15.71
C ILE A 566 -22.90 -63.91 -16.21
N LYS A 567 -21.91 -64.22 -15.37
CA LYS A 567 -20.77 -65.16 -15.51
C LYS A 567 -19.41 -64.55 -15.85
N ALA A 568 -18.90 -63.73 -14.92
CA ALA A 568 -17.52 -63.83 -14.43
C ALA A 568 -17.46 -63.12 -13.08
N ALA A 569 -17.32 -63.90 -12.01
CA ALA A 569 -17.29 -63.43 -10.63
C ALA A 569 -15.89 -62.90 -10.25
N ASN A 570 -15.92 -61.98 -9.26
CA ASN A 570 -14.83 -61.56 -8.35
C ASN A 570 -14.05 -60.27 -8.69
N SER A 571 -14.60 -59.12 -8.30
CA SER A 571 -13.86 -57.96 -7.76
C SER A 571 -14.80 -57.00 -7.02
N PRO A 572 -14.42 -56.41 -5.88
CA PRO A 572 -15.35 -55.68 -5.01
C PRO A 572 -15.66 -54.26 -5.49
N THR A 573 -16.95 -53.95 -5.47
CA THR A 573 -17.59 -52.64 -5.23
C THR A 573 -16.91 -51.36 -5.74
N SER A 574 -17.41 -50.86 -6.87
CA SER A 574 -17.48 -49.42 -7.14
C SER A 574 -18.84 -49.10 -7.74
N GLU A 575 -19.57 -48.16 -7.14
CA GLU A 575 -20.80 -47.56 -7.67
C GLU A 575 -20.62 -47.16 -9.14
N LYS A 576 -21.16 -47.97 -10.05
CA LYS A 576 -21.29 -47.62 -11.46
C LYS A 576 -22.73 -47.19 -11.68
N ASN A 577 -22.99 -45.90 -11.46
CA ASN A 577 -24.16 -45.24 -12.03
C ASN A 577 -24.19 -45.52 -13.54
N GLU A 578 -25.39 -45.72 -14.06
CA GLU A 578 -25.71 -46.10 -15.43
C GLU A 578 -24.91 -45.28 -16.45
N LEU A 579 -23.97 -45.93 -17.16
CA LEU A 579 -23.13 -45.26 -18.15
C LEU A 579 -23.73 -45.44 -19.53
N MET A 580 -24.18 -44.33 -20.12
CA MET A 580 -24.55 -44.24 -21.53
C MET A 580 -23.35 -44.72 -22.39
N PRO A 581 -23.58 -45.31 -23.59
CA PRO A 581 -22.51 -45.61 -24.52
C PRO A 581 -21.62 -44.40 -24.80
N ALA A 582 -20.31 -44.60 -24.96
CA ALA A 582 -19.33 -43.51 -25.14
C ALA A 582 -19.68 -42.59 -26.32
N GLU A 583 -20.27 -43.14 -27.39
CA GLU A 583 -20.73 -42.41 -28.56
C GLU A 583 -21.78 -41.33 -28.22
N MET A 584 -22.58 -41.52 -27.17
CA MET A 584 -23.60 -40.55 -26.74
C MET A 584 -23.02 -39.29 -26.09
N TYR A 585 -21.75 -39.31 -25.69
CA TYR A 585 -21.05 -38.14 -25.15
C TYR A 585 -20.46 -37.23 -26.24
N VAL A 586 -20.62 -37.63 -27.52
CA VAL A 586 -20.09 -36.93 -28.69
C VAL A 586 -21.15 -36.02 -29.30
N PRO A 587 -20.96 -34.69 -29.31
CA PRO A 587 -21.83 -33.79 -30.06
C PRO A 587 -21.61 -33.94 -31.57
N ASN A 588 -22.61 -33.59 -32.37
CA ASN A 588 -22.53 -33.57 -33.85
C ASN A 588 -22.09 -34.91 -34.47
N GLN A 589 -22.65 -36.03 -34.00
CA GLN A 589 -22.27 -37.39 -34.41
C GLN A 589 -22.24 -37.60 -35.94
N GLU A 590 -23.17 -36.98 -36.67
CA GLU A 590 -23.24 -37.07 -38.14
C GLU A 590 -21.98 -36.52 -38.82
N GLN A 591 -21.45 -35.41 -38.33
CA GLN A 591 -20.25 -34.78 -38.89
C GLN A 591 -19.01 -35.68 -38.71
N TRP A 592 -18.95 -36.44 -37.62
CA TRP A 592 -17.89 -37.43 -37.41
C TRP A 592 -18.02 -38.62 -38.36
N LEU A 593 -19.24 -39.08 -38.65
CA LEU A 593 -19.49 -40.17 -39.61
C LEU A 593 -19.05 -39.80 -41.03
N GLU A 594 -19.11 -38.52 -41.40
CA GLU A 594 -18.60 -38.03 -42.68
C GLU A 594 -17.08 -38.17 -42.82
N LEU A 595 -16.34 -38.23 -41.72
CA LEU A 595 -14.88 -38.38 -41.71
C LEU A 595 -14.41 -39.82 -42.03
N ARG A 596 -15.31 -40.75 -42.34
CA ARG A 596 -14.94 -42.09 -42.80
C ARG A 596 -14.39 -42.05 -44.22
N ALA A 597 -13.33 -42.81 -44.48
CA ALA A 597 -12.81 -43.03 -45.82
C ALA A 597 -13.75 -43.99 -46.57
N ILE A 598 -14.29 -43.54 -47.71
CA ILE A 598 -15.15 -44.36 -48.57
C ILE A 598 -14.28 -45.50 -49.14
N LYS A 599 -14.73 -46.75 -48.98
CA LYS A 599 -14.12 -47.89 -49.69
C LYS A 599 -14.17 -47.55 -51.19
N LYS A 600 -13.01 -47.45 -51.85
CA LYS A 600 -12.96 -47.46 -53.32
C LYS A 600 -13.69 -48.73 -53.74
N LYS A 601 -14.93 -48.62 -54.24
CA LYS A 601 -15.54 -49.69 -55.01
C LYS A 601 -14.58 -49.90 -56.17
N ASN A 602 -14.03 -51.10 -56.29
CA ASN A 602 -13.40 -51.53 -57.53
C ASN A 602 -14.47 -51.38 -58.61
N LEU A 603 -14.38 -50.30 -59.39
CA LEU A 603 -15.01 -50.21 -60.70
C LEU A 603 -14.31 -51.29 -61.52
N PHE A 604 -14.86 -52.50 -61.53
CA PHE A 604 -14.67 -53.64 -62.44
C PHE A 604 -15.00 -54.93 -61.69
N ALA A 605 -16.29 -55.20 -61.53
CA ALA A 605 -16.84 -56.56 -61.49
C ALA A 605 -18.32 -56.46 -61.90
N SER A 606 -18.57 -56.90 -63.11
CA SER A 606 -19.87 -57.13 -63.74
C SER A 606 -20.78 -58.03 -62.90
N SER A 607 -22.08 -57.74 -62.96
CA SER A 607 -23.23 -58.66 -62.92
C SER A 607 -23.08 -60.03 -62.24
N LEU A 608 -23.95 -60.34 -61.27
CA LEU A 608 -25.00 -61.37 -61.41
C LEU A 608 -25.90 -61.48 -60.16
N CYS A 609 -27.10 -61.95 -60.43
CA CYS A 609 -28.35 -61.92 -59.68
C CYS A 609 -28.46 -62.80 -58.40
N CYS A 610 -29.63 -62.60 -57.75
CA CYS A 610 -30.42 -63.46 -56.86
C CYS A 610 -30.09 -63.37 -55.35
N GLY A 611 -31.06 -63.25 -54.43
CA GLY A 611 -32.51 -63.34 -54.53
C GLY A 611 -33.16 -63.12 -53.15
N LYS A 612 -34.47 -62.85 -53.18
CA LYS A 612 -35.39 -62.63 -52.05
C LYS A 612 -35.34 -63.76 -51.01
N PHE A 613 -35.24 -63.43 -49.72
CA PHE A 613 -36.30 -63.52 -48.69
C PHE A 613 -35.83 -62.85 -47.40
#